data_AF-A0A9C7UZM5-F1
#
_entry.id   AF-A0A9C7UZM5-F1
#
_cell.length_a   1.000
_cell.length_b   1.000
_cell.length_c   1.000
_cell.angle_alpha   90.00
_cell.angle_beta   90.00
_cell.angle_gamma   90.00
#
_symmetry.space_group_name_H-M   'P 1'
#
loop_
_entity.id
_entity.type
_entity.pdbx_description
1 polymer ?
#
loop_
_entity_poly.entity_id
_entity_poly.type
_entity_poly.pdbx_seq_one_letter_code
_entity_poly.pdbx_strand_id
1 'polypeptide(L)'
;LWGEIARRYADEPTIIGYGIVNEPVVPNIGTIQQSVAQCQSLVQRCTDEIRRTDSNHIIFAERVCAWQDAATGVTSWTGYDYNDMWYLIDDPNVVYEAHYYEPFVFTHQSAGDNVSYPSGTYVSGMLSDWVDCVSAGNANKNNNYFESDYFQLTDEYNMYSPVLHTWQLGSGTAVFDDLTVTEYSADGSSRVVYYNDFSSSEEPTVWSSDGSGNFTVSDGRCTIVGADSDFVVTFSSLELKEGCRYKVSGYVDSSAANGKRAEIRADFKLADKIYASGRDYVFANLSRLTEFSEKNNVPVFLGEFGADAECFKSNKGGERWVGDVLDYCISNGLSCSYHAYHEPMFGLYPENTSNYPTLRNERLAQTFKSRLSGNTLEKK
;
A
#
# COMPACT_ATOMS: atom_id res chain seq x y z
N LEU A 1 -21.87 6.30 29.30
CA LEU A 1 -20.97 7.39 28.86
C LEU A 1 -21.63 8.25 27.79
N TRP A 2 -21.91 7.71 26.59
CA TRP A 2 -22.51 8.49 25.49
C TRP A 2 -23.80 9.25 25.85
N GLY A 3 -24.73 8.64 26.61
CA GLY A 3 -25.91 9.36 27.11
C GLY A 3 -25.59 10.55 28.03
N GLU A 4 -24.50 10.49 28.80
CA GLU A 4 -24.06 11.61 29.66
C GLU A 4 -23.45 12.74 28.82
N ILE A 5 -22.68 12.40 27.78
CA ILE A 5 -22.12 13.36 26.83
C ILE A 5 -23.24 14.06 26.08
N ALA A 6 -24.18 13.32 25.51
CA ALA A 6 -25.35 13.86 24.82
C ALA A 6 -26.17 14.79 25.72
N ARG A 7 -26.48 14.38 26.96
CA ARG A 7 -27.22 15.25 27.89
C ARG A 7 -26.52 16.57 28.18
N ARG A 8 -25.18 16.57 28.19
CA ARG A 8 -24.38 17.78 28.43
C ARG A 8 -24.34 18.71 27.21
N TYR A 9 -24.34 18.14 26.00
CA TYR A 9 -24.05 18.85 24.75
C TYR A 9 -25.20 18.87 23.73
N ALA A 10 -26.40 18.40 24.10
CA ALA A 10 -27.54 18.25 23.19
C ALA A 10 -27.89 19.50 22.36
N ASP A 11 -27.65 20.67 22.94
CA ASP A 11 -27.94 21.98 22.33
C ASP A 11 -26.67 22.80 22.05
N GLU A 12 -25.47 22.19 22.04
CA GLU A 12 -24.20 22.88 21.77
C GLU A 12 -23.94 23.04 20.26
N PRO A 13 -24.21 24.20 19.65
CA PRO A 13 -24.15 24.36 18.19
C PRO A 13 -22.73 24.28 17.61
N THR A 14 -21.69 24.32 18.43
CA THR A 14 -20.30 24.20 17.99
C THR A 14 -19.93 22.75 17.66
N ILE A 15 -20.63 21.78 18.24
CA ILE A 15 -20.42 20.36 17.96
C ILE A 15 -21.29 20.01 16.76
N ILE A 16 -20.70 19.36 15.76
CA ILE A 16 -21.46 18.90 14.58
C ILE A 16 -22.04 17.50 14.78
N GLY A 17 -21.36 16.67 15.58
CA GLY A 17 -21.72 15.28 15.79
C GLY A 17 -20.80 14.53 16.73
N TYR A 18 -21.06 13.23 16.87
CA TYR A 18 -20.36 12.32 17.75
C TYR A 18 -19.83 11.10 16.98
N GLY A 19 -18.50 10.93 16.96
CA GLY A 19 -17.85 9.68 16.54
C GLY A 19 -17.92 8.67 17.67
N ILE A 20 -18.66 7.57 17.47
CA ILE A 20 -19.05 6.67 18.57
C ILE A 20 -17.91 5.79 19.06
N VAL A 21 -17.08 5.31 18.15
CA VAL A 21 -15.92 4.46 18.41
C VAL A 21 -14.92 4.64 17.28
N ASN A 22 -13.65 4.87 17.64
CA ASN A 22 -12.54 4.99 16.70
C ASN A 22 -11.91 3.62 16.43
N GLU A 23 -11.61 3.32 15.17
CA GLU A 23 -10.97 2.11 14.66
C GLU A 23 -11.48 0.81 15.32
N PRO A 24 -12.77 0.47 15.12
CA PRO A 24 -13.37 -0.68 15.77
C PRO A 24 -12.65 -1.97 15.39
N VAL A 25 -12.09 -2.66 16.39
CA VAL A 25 -11.59 -4.04 16.28
C VAL A 25 -12.59 -4.96 16.96
N VAL A 26 -13.20 -5.87 16.20
CA VAL A 26 -14.25 -6.77 16.70
C VAL A 26 -13.75 -8.20 16.91
N PRO A 27 -14.30 -8.96 17.87
CA PRO A 27 -14.03 -10.38 17.96
C PRO A 27 -14.45 -11.12 16.67
N ASN A 28 -13.59 -11.99 16.14
CA ASN A 28 -13.93 -12.85 15.01
C ASN A 28 -14.77 -14.04 15.50
N ILE A 29 -16.07 -13.99 15.22
CA ILE A 29 -17.04 -15.01 15.65
C ILE A 29 -17.89 -15.48 14.48
N GLY A 30 -17.94 -16.80 14.29
CA GLY A 30 -18.80 -17.43 13.28
C GLY A 30 -18.53 -16.91 11.86
N THR A 31 -19.38 -16.01 11.39
CA THR A 31 -19.28 -15.35 10.08
C THR A 31 -18.84 -13.89 10.22
N ILE A 32 -18.30 -13.30 9.14
CA ILE A 32 -17.97 -11.87 9.13
C ILE A 32 -19.18 -11.00 9.49
N GLN A 33 -20.38 -11.34 8.99
CA GLN A 33 -21.60 -10.59 9.31
C GLN A 33 -21.92 -10.62 10.80
N GLN A 34 -21.70 -11.76 11.48
CA GLN A 34 -21.87 -11.84 12.93
C GLN A 34 -20.81 -11.03 13.68
N SER A 35 -19.58 -11.01 13.19
CA SER A 35 -18.49 -10.24 13.78
C SER A 35 -18.78 -8.74 13.70
N VAL A 36 -19.19 -8.26 12.51
CA VAL A 36 -19.56 -6.86 12.25
C VAL A 36 -20.82 -6.44 13.01
N ALA A 37 -21.81 -7.33 13.14
CA ALA A 37 -23.03 -7.06 13.90
C ALA A 37 -22.77 -6.71 15.38
N GLN A 38 -21.63 -7.13 15.96
CA GLN A 38 -21.24 -6.71 17.31
C GLN A 38 -20.97 -5.20 17.38
N CYS A 39 -20.26 -4.65 16.40
CA CYS A 39 -20.01 -3.21 16.30
C CYS A 39 -21.31 -2.46 16.02
N GLN A 40 -22.11 -2.93 15.05
CA GLN A 40 -23.43 -2.39 14.77
C GLN A 40 -24.31 -2.31 16.03
N SER A 41 -24.37 -3.38 16.81
CA SER A 41 -25.17 -3.44 18.05
C SER A 41 -24.65 -2.49 19.13
N LEU A 42 -23.33 -2.30 19.24
CA LEU A 42 -22.76 -1.31 20.14
C LEU A 42 -23.14 0.10 19.70
N VAL A 43 -22.91 0.44 18.43
CA VAL A 43 -23.18 1.77 17.89
C VAL A 43 -24.67 2.10 17.96
N GLN A 44 -25.56 1.20 17.57
CA GLN A 44 -27.01 1.40 17.70
C GLN A 44 -27.42 1.70 19.14
N ARG A 45 -26.95 0.91 20.12
CA ARG A 45 -27.29 1.15 21.54
C ARG A 45 -26.78 2.50 22.04
N CYS A 46 -25.60 2.93 21.58
CA CYS A 46 -25.07 4.25 21.90
C CYS A 46 -25.93 5.36 21.27
N THR A 47 -26.30 5.20 19.99
CA THR A 47 -27.20 6.12 19.28
C THR A 47 -28.56 6.23 19.95
N ASP A 48 -29.20 5.10 20.28
CA ASP A 48 -30.49 5.07 20.98
C ASP A 48 -30.44 5.83 22.32
N GLU A 49 -29.32 5.70 23.05
CA GLU A 49 -29.11 6.43 24.30
C GLU A 49 -28.93 7.94 24.07
N ILE A 50 -28.17 8.33 23.04
CA ILE A 50 -27.98 9.73 22.64
C ILE A 50 -29.32 10.37 22.25
N ARG A 51 -30.12 9.67 21.43
CA ARG A 51 -31.43 10.15 20.94
C ARG A 51 -32.49 10.33 22.03
N ARG A 52 -32.26 9.84 23.26
CA ARG A 52 -33.13 10.19 24.41
C ARG A 52 -33.06 11.66 24.80
N THR A 53 -31.96 12.33 24.51
CA THR A 53 -31.73 13.73 24.91
C THR A 53 -31.31 14.64 23.76
N ASP A 54 -30.80 14.08 22.66
CA ASP A 54 -30.24 14.85 21.56
C ASP A 54 -30.71 14.31 20.20
N SER A 55 -31.57 15.08 19.53
CA SER A 55 -32.05 14.78 18.18
C SER A 55 -31.30 15.53 17.07
N ASN A 56 -30.31 16.34 17.41
CA ASN A 56 -29.73 17.34 16.51
C ASN A 56 -28.38 16.91 15.94
N HIS A 57 -27.49 16.38 16.79
CA HIS A 57 -26.11 16.08 16.41
C HIS A 57 -26.01 14.85 15.50
N ILE A 58 -25.12 14.92 14.51
CA ILE A 58 -24.83 13.82 13.58
C ILE A 58 -24.17 12.67 14.36
N ILE A 59 -24.54 11.42 14.05
CA ILE A 59 -23.76 10.25 14.47
C ILE A 59 -22.73 9.92 13.41
N PHE A 60 -21.46 9.86 13.77
CA PHE A 60 -20.40 9.32 12.91
C PHE A 60 -20.17 7.86 13.29
N ALA A 61 -20.44 6.96 12.34
CA ALA A 61 -20.37 5.52 12.51
C ALA A 61 -19.24 4.95 11.65
N GLU A 62 -18.10 4.65 12.27
CA GLU A 62 -16.94 4.09 11.58
C GLU A 62 -17.18 2.62 11.23
N ARG A 63 -16.76 2.23 10.01
CA ARG A 63 -16.70 0.82 9.62
C ARG A 63 -15.86 0.01 10.60
N VAL A 64 -16.03 -1.31 10.61
CA VAL A 64 -15.07 -2.17 11.31
C VAL A 64 -13.71 -2.10 10.60
N CYS A 65 -12.64 -1.90 11.36
CA CYS A 65 -11.29 -1.75 10.82
C CYS A 65 -10.51 -3.07 10.82
N ALA A 66 -10.70 -3.88 11.85
CA ALA A 66 -10.07 -5.19 11.96
C ALA A 66 -10.90 -6.16 12.78
N TRP A 67 -10.46 -7.41 12.78
CA TRP A 67 -10.98 -8.43 13.69
C TRP A 67 -9.87 -9.02 14.54
N GLN A 68 -10.23 -9.52 15.71
CA GLN A 68 -9.33 -10.19 16.64
C GLN A 68 -9.83 -11.59 16.95
N ASP A 69 -8.95 -12.57 16.81
CA ASP A 69 -9.19 -13.91 17.28
C ASP A 69 -9.19 -13.92 18.81
N ALA A 70 -10.33 -14.25 19.42
CA ALA A 70 -10.48 -14.19 20.87
C ALA A 70 -9.69 -15.29 21.62
N ALA A 71 -9.32 -16.38 20.96
CA ALA A 71 -8.57 -17.48 21.57
C ALA A 71 -7.07 -17.20 21.61
N THR A 72 -6.54 -16.53 20.57
CA THR A 72 -5.10 -16.27 20.39
C THR A 72 -4.72 -14.81 20.67
N GLY A 73 -5.68 -13.89 20.64
CA GLY A 73 -5.46 -12.44 20.74
C GLY A 73 -4.90 -11.81 19.46
N VAL A 74 -4.75 -12.57 18.38
CA VAL A 74 -4.18 -12.09 17.11
C VAL A 74 -5.19 -11.20 16.39
N THR A 75 -4.78 -9.98 16.05
CA THR A 75 -5.55 -9.04 15.24
C THR A 75 -5.18 -9.15 13.76
N SER A 76 -6.17 -9.22 12.88
CA SER A 76 -5.98 -9.18 11.43
C SER A 76 -6.69 -7.97 10.82
N TRP A 77 -5.90 -7.19 10.09
CA TRP A 77 -6.34 -5.96 9.39
C TRP A 77 -6.68 -6.21 7.92
N THR A 78 -6.36 -7.39 7.39
CA THR A 78 -6.47 -7.75 5.96
C THR A 78 -7.28 -9.02 5.72
N GLY A 79 -7.81 -9.66 6.78
CA GLY A 79 -8.45 -10.96 6.67
C GLY A 79 -9.83 -10.97 6.02
N TYR A 80 -10.44 -9.82 5.76
CA TYR A 80 -11.75 -9.70 5.11
C TYR A 80 -11.78 -8.55 4.10
N ASP A 81 -12.68 -8.67 3.13
CA ASP A 81 -12.90 -7.62 2.13
C ASP A 81 -13.46 -6.35 2.79
N TYR A 82 -12.99 -5.19 2.34
CA TYR A 82 -13.42 -3.88 2.82
C TYR A 82 -14.94 -3.71 2.80
N ASN A 83 -15.62 -4.24 1.78
CA ASN A 83 -17.06 -4.11 1.61
C ASN A 83 -17.87 -4.93 2.62
N ASP A 84 -17.28 -5.99 3.18
CA ASP A 84 -17.93 -6.83 4.19
C ASP A 84 -17.82 -6.25 5.61
N MET A 85 -17.01 -5.20 5.80
CA MET A 85 -16.72 -4.59 7.10
C MET A 85 -17.67 -3.45 7.47
N TRP A 86 -18.66 -3.17 6.62
CA TRP A 86 -19.65 -2.13 6.83
C TRP A 86 -20.92 -2.64 7.53
N TYR A 87 -21.58 -1.73 8.23
CA TYR A 87 -22.90 -1.95 8.81
C TYR A 87 -23.74 -0.68 8.68
N LEU A 88 -25.05 -0.82 8.86
CA LEU A 88 -25.99 0.30 8.92
C LEU A 88 -26.65 0.35 10.30
N ILE A 89 -26.92 1.54 10.81
CA ILE A 89 -27.74 1.77 12.00
C ILE A 89 -29.06 2.43 11.61
N ASP A 90 -30.09 2.22 12.43
CA ASP A 90 -31.39 2.87 12.32
C ASP A 90 -31.33 4.25 13.01
N ASP A 91 -30.82 5.25 12.28
CA ASP A 91 -30.86 6.66 12.67
C ASP A 91 -30.94 7.52 11.39
N PRO A 92 -31.84 8.52 11.33
CA PRO A 92 -31.97 9.36 10.15
C PRO A 92 -30.85 10.40 10.01
N ASN A 93 -30.01 10.59 11.02
CA ASN A 93 -28.97 11.63 11.09
C ASN A 93 -27.60 11.00 11.41
N VAL A 94 -27.19 10.11 10.51
CA VAL A 94 -25.92 9.36 10.57
C VAL A 94 -25.07 9.64 9.32
N VAL A 95 -23.76 9.71 9.53
CA VAL A 95 -22.72 9.71 8.50
C VAL A 95 -21.80 8.52 8.78
N TYR A 96 -21.48 7.77 7.74
CA TYR A 96 -20.59 6.60 7.87
C TYR A 96 -19.15 6.99 7.57
N GLU A 97 -18.19 6.51 8.33
CA GLU A 97 -16.79 6.94 8.19
C GLU A 97 -15.80 5.79 8.02
N ALA A 98 -14.67 6.11 7.39
CA ALA A 98 -13.52 5.23 7.25
C ALA A 98 -12.22 6.03 7.29
N HIS A 99 -11.12 5.36 7.64
CA HIS A 99 -9.77 5.90 7.57
C HIS A 99 -9.02 5.38 6.34
N TYR A 100 -8.05 6.16 5.84
CA TYR A 100 -7.22 5.80 4.69
C TYR A 100 -5.73 6.15 4.88
N TYR A 101 -4.90 5.11 4.90
CA TYR A 101 -3.45 5.23 5.07
C TYR A 101 -2.66 4.35 4.08
N GLU A 102 -3.26 3.88 3.00
CA GLU A 102 -2.55 3.02 2.05
C GLU A 102 -1.70 3.82 1.03
N PRO A 103 -0.51 3.33 0.63
CA PRO A 103 0.15 2.14 1.18
C PRO A 103 0.75 2.42 2.56
N PHE A 104 0.52 1.53 3.52
CA PHE A 104 0.96 1.72 4.91
C PHE A 104 2.47 1.96 5.05
N VAL A 105 3.29 1.20 4.29
CA VAL A 105 4.77 1.36 4.25
C VAL A 105 5.22 2.75 3.81
N PHE A 106 4.39 3.47 3.04
CA PHE A 106 4.68 4.85 2.66
C PHE A 106 4.20 5.82 3.73
N THR A 107 2.93 5.73 4.13
CA THR A 107 2.30 6.70 5.05
C THR A 107 2.85 6.63 6.47
N HIS A 108 3.43 5.50 6.88
CA HIS A 108 3.97 5.26 8.24
C HIS A 108 5.49 5.02 8.26
N GLN A 109 6.22 5.55 7.26
CA GLN A 109 7.61 5.17 7.05
C GLN A 109 8.61 5.56 8.18
N SER A 110 8.23 6.39 9.15
CA SER A 110 9.03 6.55 10.38
C SER A 110 9.21 5.25 11.17
N ALA A 111 8.44 4.19 10.86
CA ALA A 111 8.61 2.85 11.40
C ALA A 111 9.89 2.13 10.90
N GLY A 112 10.64 2.73 9.97
CA GLY A 112 11.91 2.20 9.46
C GLY A 112 11.93 1.98 7.95
N ASP A 113 10.83 2.27 7.25
CA ASP A 113 10.76 2.17 5.80
C ASP A 113 11.40 3.38 5.09
N ASN A 114 11.78 3.20 3.83
CA ASN A 114 12.39 4.26 3.03
C ASN A 114 11.85 4.26 1.59
N VAL A 115 10.54 4.45 1.46
CA VAL A 115 9.84 4.40 0.18
C VAL A 115 9.36 5.77 -0.29
N SER A 116 9.18 5.92 -1.60
CA SER A 116 8.68 7.14 -2.24
C SER A 116 7.30 6.91 -2.87
N TYR A 117 6.56 8.00 -3.09
CA TYR A 117 5.29 8.03 -3.79
C TYR A 117 5.29 9.05 -4.95
N PRO A 118 4.76 8.68 -6.13
CA PRO A 118 4.52 7.30 -6.54
C PRO A 118 5.85 6.53 -6.67
N SER A 119 5.84 5.21 -6.47
CA SER A 119 6.96 4.33 -6.77
C SER A 119 6.47 3.02 -7.40
N GLY A 120 7.13 2.62 -8.49
CA GLY A 120 6.89 1.34 -9.14
C GLY A 120 5.43 1.03 -9.44
N THR A 121 5.11 -0.25 -9.31
CA THR A 121 3.77 -0.82 -9.51
C THR A 121 3.07 -0.97 -8.17
N TYR A 122 1.81 -0.57 -8.08
CA TYR A 122 0.98 -0.81 -6.90
C TYR A 122 0.06 -2.01 -7.10
N VAL A 123 -0.17 -2.77 -6.03
CA VAL A 123 -0.98 -3.99 -6.07
C VAL A 123 -2.05 -3.95 -4.98
N SER A 124 -3.26 -4.39 -5.33
CA SER A 124 -4.30 -4.76 -4.36
C SER A 124 -4.64 -6.23 -4.54
N GLY A 125 -4.55 -7.01 -3.46
CA GLY A 125 -4.84 -8.45 -3.48
C GLY A 125 -3.76 -9.27 -4.18
N MET A 126 -2.60 -9.45 -3.54
CA MET A 126 -1.62 -10.42 -4.02
C MET A 126 -2.19 -11.84 -3.83
N LEU A 127 -2.35 -12.58 -4.92
CA LEU A 127 -2.91 -13.94 -4.92
C LEU A 127 -1.81 -14.99 -4.81
N SER A 128 -0.65 -14.76 -5.44
CA SER A 128 0.55 -15.57 -5.25
C SER A 128 1.83 -14.77 -5.51
N ASP A 129 2.76 -14.82 -4.57
CA ASP A 129 4.10 -14.23 -4.70
C ASP A 129 5.07 -15.06 -5.55
N TRP A 130 4.70 -16.29 -5.91
CA TRP A 130 5.46 -17.16 -6.80
C TRP A 130 4.53 -18.12 -7.54
N VAL A 131 4.56 -18.09 -8.88
CA VAL A 131 3.78 -18.99 -9.75
C VAL A 131 4.69 -19.93 -10.53
N ASP A 132 5.62 -19.36 -11.28
CA ASP A 132 6.63 -20.07 -12.06
C ASP A 132 7.77 -19.06 -12.39
N CYS A 133 8.74 -19.45 -13.21
CA CYS A 133 9.80 -18.56 -13.68
C CYS A 133 10.27 -18.90 -15.10
N VAL A 134 10.97 -17.95 -15.72
CA VAL A 134 11.79 -18.21 -16.91
C VAL A 134 13.25 -17.86 -16.63
N SER A 135 14.13 -18.86 -16.78
CA SER A 135 15.58 -18.67 -16.61
C SER A 135 16.24 -18.19 -17.90
N ALA A 136 17.18 -17.26 -17.77
CA ALA A 136 18.02 -16.82 -18.87
C ALA A 136 19.06 -17.90 -19.23
N GLY A 137 19.20 -18.18 -20.52
CA GLY A 137 20.22 -19.07 -21.06
C GLY A 137 21.46 -18.30 -21.51
N ASN A 138 22.62 -18.96 -21.60
CA ASN A 138 23.85 -18.31 -22.09
C ASN A 138 23.72 -18.02 -23.60
N ALA A 139 23.43 -16.76 -23.93
CA ALA A 139 23.23 -16.27 -25.28
C ALA A 139 24.55 -15.92 -25.98
N ASN A 140 25.60 -15.56 -25.21
CA ASN A 140 26.94 -15.37 -25.73
C ASN A 140 28.01 -15.87 -24.75
N LYS A 141 28.61 -17.01 -25.11
CA LYS A 141 29.61 -17.70 -24.28
C LYS A 141 30.93 -16.95 -24.15
N ASN A 142 31.22 -16.00 -25.03
CA ASN A 142 32.50 -15.30 -25.03
C ASN A 142 32.55 -14.18 -23.99
N ASN A 143 31.39 -13.66 -23.56
CA ASN A 143 31.31 -12.56 -22.60
C ASN A 143 30.34 -12.85 -21.45
N ASN A 144 29.93 -14.11 -21.25
CA ASN A 144 29.02 -14.51 -20.19
C ASN A 144 27.70 -13.73 -20.18
N TYR A 145 27.18 -13.38 -21.36
CA TYR A 145 25.88 -12.72 -21.50
C TYR A 145 24.76 -13.77 -21.55
N PHE A 146 23.73 -13.54 -20.73
CA PHE A 146 22.56 -14.40 -20.60
C PHE A 146 21.30 -13.66 -21.00
N GLU A 147 20.40 -14.35 -21.70
CA GLU A 147 19.10 -13.83 -22.13
C GLU A 147 18.05 -14.94 -22.06
N SER A 148 16.84 -14.62 -21.61
CA SER A 148 15.72 -15.56 -21.55
C SER A 148 15.03 -15.73 -22.91
N ASP A 149 14.27 -16.83 -23.02
CA ASP A 149 13.17 -16.87 -23.97
C ASP A 149 12.12 -15.80 -23.64
N TYR A 150 11.21 -15.54 -24.58
CA TYR A 150 10.12 -14.60 -24.36
C TYR A 150 9.16 -15.10 -23.29
N PHE A 151 8.73 -14.20 -22.41
CA PHE A 151 7.59 -14.38 -21.50
C PHE A 151 6.56 -13.27 -21.69
N GLN A 152 5.31 -13.50 -21.28
CA GLN A 152 4.19 -12.59 -21.53
C GLN A 152 3.06 -12.85 -20.54
N LEU A 153 2.06 -11.95 -20.54
CA LEU A 153 0.83 -12.12 -19.75
C LEU A 153 0.14 -13.46 -20.08
N THR A 154 -0.37 -14.13 -19.04
CA THR A 154 -1.16 -15.36 -19.15
C THR A 154 -2.34 -15.33 -18.17
N ASP A 155 -3.21 -16.34 -18.24
CA ASP A 155 -4.30 -16.53 -17.28
C ASP A 155 -3.79 -16.99 -15.89
N GLU A 156 -2.54 -17.45 -15.79
CA GLU A 156 -1.95 -18.00 -14.55
C GLU A 156 -1.13 -16.96 -13.76
N TYR A 157 -0.58 -15.96 -14.45
CA TYR A 157 0.23 -14.90 -13.86
C TYR A 157 0.17 -13.62 -14.69
N ASN A 158 0.21 -12.48 -14.00
CA ASN A 158 0.10 -11.15 -14.59
C ASN A 158 1.19 -10.17 -14.15
N MET A 159 2.15 -10.64 -13.37
CA MET A 159 3.29 -9.86 -12.90
C MET A 159 4.58 -10.67 -13.02
N TYR A 160 5.71 -9.95 -13.02
CA TYR A 160 7.02 -10.55 -12.91
C TYR A 160 7.98 -9.71 -12.06
N SER A 161 9.01 -10.33 -11.51
CA SER A 161 10.19 -9.68 -10.94
C SER A 161 11.45 -10.20 -11.63
N PRO A 162 12.41 -9.33 -12.02
CA PRO A 162 13.73 -9.79 -12.39
C PRO A 162 14.51 -10.23 -11.14
N VAL A 163 15.27 -11.31 -11.27
CA VAL A 163 15.81 -12.07 -10.14
C VAL A 163 17.23 -12.57 -10.44
N LEU A 164 18.09 -12.55 -9.42
CA LEU A 164 19.33 -13.32 -9.40
C LEU A 164 19.09 -14.57 -8.57
N HIS A 165 19.41 -15.73 -9.14
CA HIS A 165 19.16 -17.02 -8.51
C HIS A 165 20.43 -17.86 -8.52
N THR A 166 20.69 -18.51 -7.39
CA THR A 166 21.75 -19.52 -7.28
C THR A 166 21.21 -20.77 -6.59
N TRP A 167 21.74 -21.93 -6.97
CA TRP A 167 21.42 -23.20 -6.32
C TRP A 167 22.69 -23.98 -6.03
N GLN A 168 22.86 -24.32 -4.74
CA GLN A 168 23.96 -25.12 -4.21
C GLN A 168 25.36 -24.54 -4.47
N LEU A 169 25.53 -23.22 -4.59
CA LEU A 169 26.81 -22.55 -4.82
C LEU A 169 27.94 -22.98 -3.86
N GLY A 170 27.61 -23.30 -2.60
CA GLY A 170 28.56 -23.65 -1.53
C GLY A 170 29.69 -22.63 -1.41
N SER A 171 30.94 -23.08 -1.45
CA SER A 171 32.12 -22.17 -1.41
C SER A 171 32.37 -21.41 -2.73
N GLY A 172 31.51 -21.55 -3.72
CA GLY A 172 31.62 -20.84 -5.00
C GLY A 172 31.17 -19.37 -4.90
N THR A 173 31.40 -18.66 -5.98
CA THR A 173 31.00 -17.26 -6.15
C THR A 173 30.25 -17.10 -7.46
N ALA A 174 29.16 -16.33 -7.44
CA ALA A 174 28.45 -15.88 -8.63
C ALA A 174 28.42 -14.35 -8.65
N VAL A 175 28.84 -13.76 -9.76
CA VAL A 175 28.86 -12.31 -9.96
C VAL A 175 27.91 -11.95 -11.09
N PHE A 176 27.07 -10.94 -10.86
CA PHE A 176 26.04 -10.47 -11.76
C PHE A 176 26.26 -9.00 -12.10
N ASP A 177 25.92 -8.65 -13.35
CA ASP A 177 26.05 -7.30 -13.89
C ASP A 177 24.92 -7.00 -14.89
N ASP A 178 24.55 -5.72 -15.03
CA ASP A 178 23.54 -5.18 -15.96
C ASP A 178 22.21 -5.98 -16.06
N LEU A 179 21.53 -6.19 -14.93
CA LEU A 179 20.22 -6.85 -14.92
C LEU A 179 19.18 -5.99 -15.66
N THR A 180 18.70 -6.49 -16.80
CA THR A 180 17.89 -5.73 -17.74
C THR A 180 16.63 -6.50 -18.10
N VAL A 181 15.49 -5.79 -18.19
CA VAL A 181 14.26 -6.31 -18.79
C VAL A 181 13.84 -5.45 -19.95
N THR A 182 13.66 -6.08 -21.11
CA THR A 182 13.20 -5.44 -22.34
C THR A 182 11.77 -5.86 -22.65
N GLU A 183 10.87 -4.89 -22.79
CA GLU A 183 9.51 -5.06 -23.29
C GLU A 183 9.51 -4.93 -24.82
N TYR A 184 8.75 -5.78 -25.48
CA TYR A 184 8.50 -5.81 -26.91
C TYR A 184 7.01 -5.68 -27.14
N SER A 185 6.62 -4.53 -27.70
CA SER A 185 5.24 -4.18 -28.02
C SER A 185 4.70 -4.99 -29.20
N ALA A 186 3.37 -5.06 -29.33
CA ALA A 186 2.71 -5.72 -30.45
C ALA A 186 3.08 -5.13 -31.83
N ASP A 187 3.48 -3.86 -31.87
CA ASP A 187 3.92 -3.17 -33.10
C ASP A 187 5.39 -3.49 -33.49
N GLY A 188 6.08 -4.31 -32.71
CA GLY A 188 7.47 -4.69 -32.92
C GLY A 188 8.50 -3.70 -32.36
N SER A 189 8.08 -2.59 -31.75
CA SER A 189 8.96 -1.72 -30.99
C SER A 189 9.42 -2.38 -29.69
N SER A 190 10.61 -2.02 -29.21
CA SER A 190 11.14 -2.51 -27.94
C SER A 190 11.67 -1.38 -27.08
N ARG A 191 11.57 -1.53 -25.76
CA ARG A 191 12.14 -0.60 -24.78
C ARG A 191 12.60 -1.32 -23.53
N VAL A 192 13.63 -0.79 -22.88
CA VAL A 192 14.05 -1.24 -21.55
C VAL A 192 13.04 -0.71 -20.53
N VAL A 193 12.41 -1.61 -19.78
CA VAL A 193 11.41 -1.28 -18.75
C VAL A 193 11.95 -1.47 -17.33
N TYR A 194 13.07 -2.18 -17.19
CA TYR A 194 13.81 -2.31 -15.96
C TYR A 194 15.31 -2.42 -16.26
N TYR A 195 16.13 -1.75 -15.45
CA TYR A 195 17.58 -1.79 -15.55
C TYR A 195 18.21 -1.58 -14.18
N ASN A 196 19.15 -2.45 -13.81
CA ASN A 196 19.94 -2.33 -12.62
C ASN A 196 21.39 -2.75 -12.91
N ASP A 197 22.29 -1.76 -12.89
CA ASP A 197 23.74 -1.93 -13.00
C ASP A 197 24.42 -2.05 -11.64
N PHE A 198 23.63 -2.23 -10.57
CA PHE A 198 24.09 -2.33 -9.19
C PHE A 198 24.91 -1.12 -8.71
N SER A 199 24.76 0.04 -9.35
CA SER A 199 25.29 1.33 -8.87
C SER A 199 24.26 2.11 -8.04
N SER A 200 22.98 1.75 -8.16
CA SER A 200 21.86 2.44 -7.54
C SER A 200 21.31 1.71 -6.30
N SER A 201 20.55 2.45 -5.48
CA SER A 201 20.09 2.06 -4.14
C SER A 201 18.74 1.33 -4.12
N GLU A 202 18.43 0.50 -5.11
CA GLU A 202 17.27 -0.40 -4.98
C GLU A 202 17.57 -1.42 -3.89
N GLU A 203 16.67 -1.55 -2.91
CA GLU A 203 16.76 -2.57 -1.86
C GLU A 203 15.99 -3.83 -2.30
N PRO A 204 16.68 -4.92 -2.71
CA PRO A 204 16.00 -6.13 -3.14
C PRO A 204 15.48 -6.94 -1.95
N THR A 205 14.49 -7.78 -2.21
CA THR A 205 14.04 -8.81 -1.25
C THR A 205 14.88 -10.07 -1.41
N VAL A 206 15.32 -10.66 -0.30
CA VAL A 206 16.14 -11.89 -0.30
C VAL A 206 15.37 -13.04 0.32
N TRP A 207 15.43 -14.21 -0.33
CA TRP A 207 14.92 -15.45 0.22
C TRP A 207 15.94 -16.57 0.07
N SER A 208 16.05 -17.39 1.11
CA SER A 208 16.90 -18.58 1.14
C SER A 208 16.13 -19.73 1.74
N SER A 209 16.12 -20.86 1.02
CA SER A 209 15.37 -22.05 1.44
C SER A 209 15.86 -22.69 2.75
N ASP A 210 17.16 -22.55 3.07
CA ASP A 210 17.79 -23.09 4.28
C ASP A 210 18.45 -22.00 5.15
N GLY A 211 18.31 -20.73 4.78
CA GLY A 211 18.93 -19.59 5.46
C GLY A 211 20.42 -19.41 5.16
N SER A 212 21.02 -20.22 4.28
CA SER A 212 22.38 -20.02 3.79
C SER A 212 22.44 -18.91 2.74
N GLY A 213 23.64 -18.48 2.37
CA GLY A 213 23.87 -17.50 1.33
C GLY A 213 23.89 -16.05 1.82
N ASN A 214 24.62 -15.23 1.07
CA ASN A 214 24.66 -13.79 1.25
C ASN A 214 24.89 -13.12 -0.11
N PHE A 215 24.36 -11.92 -0.28
CA PHE A 215 24.67 -11.07 -1.42
C PHE A 215 25.34 -9.77 -0.98
N THR A 216 26.18 -9.22 -1.84
CA THR A 216 26.79 -7.90 -1.66
C THR A 216 26.79 -7.14 -2.97
N VAL A 217 26.47 -5.85 -2.90
CA VAL A 217 26.61 -4.92 -4.03
C VAL A 217 27.83 -4.04 -3.82
N SER A 218 28.78 -4.08 -4.75
CA SER A 218 30.00 -3.27 -4.71
C SER A 218 30.56 -3.06 -6.12
N ASP A 219 31.08 -1.85 -6.40
CA ASP A 219 31.72 -1.49 -7.68
C ASP A 219 30.83 -1.78 -8.92
N GLY A 220 29.52 -1.54 -8.80
CA GLY A 220 28.56 -1.77 -9.89
C GLY A 220 28.31 -3.25 -10.19
N ARG A 221 28.48 -4.13 -9.20
CA ARG A 221 28.21 -5.57 -9.36
C ARG A 221 27.51 -6.14 -8.14
N CYS A 222 26.67 -7.14 -8.38
CA CYS A 222 26.09 -7.96 -7.33
C CYS A 222 26.83 -9.30 -7.24
N THR A 223 27.30 -9.66 -6.05
CA THR A 223 28.01 -10.91 -5.79
C THR A 223 27.23 -11.76 -4.80
N ILE A 224 26.99 -13.03 -5.12
CA ILE A 224 26.38 -14.03 -4.24
C ILE A 224 27.43 -15.07 -3.86
N VAL A 225 27.48 -15.41 -2.56
CA VAL A 225 28.40 -16.40 -1.98
C VAL A 225 27.70 -17.25 -0.92
N GLY A 226 28.23 -18.44 -0.64
CA GLY A 226 27.83 -19.24 0.53
C GLY A 226 26.40 -19.78 0.50
N ALA A 227 25.74 -19.79 -0.66
CA ALA A 227 24.41 -20.36 -0.84
C ALA A 227 24.52 -21.87 -1.01
N ASP A 228 24.15 -22.65 0.02
CA ASP A 228 24.19 -24.12 0.01
C ASP A 228 22.91 -24.74 -0.56
N SER A 229 21.85 -23.95 -0.73
CA SER A 229 20.58 -24.34 -1.35
C SER A 229 20.07 -23.23 -2.30
N ASP A 230 18.76 -23.20 -2.58
CA ASP A 230 18.11 -22.14 -3.35
C ASP A 230 18.22 -20.79 -2.62
N PHE A 231 18.81 -19.82 -3.30
CA PHE A 231 19.02 -18.46 -2.84
C PHE A 231 18.63 -17.47 -3.93
N VAL A 232 17.76 -16.54 -3.59
CA VAL A 232 17.04 -15.67 -4.53
C VAL A 232 17.16 -14.22 -4.08
N VAL A 233 17.63 -13.36 -4.98
CA VAL A 233 17.61 -11.90 -4.82
C VAL A 233 16.59 -11.33 -5.81
N THR A 234 15.48 -10.81 -5.29
CA THR A 234 14.31 -10.36 -6.04
C THR A 234 14.24 -8.85 -6.08
N PHE A 235 14.12 -8.28 -7.28
CA PHE A 235 13.95 -6.84 -7.48
C PHE A 235 12.49 -6.46 -7.77
N SER A 236 12.25 -5.18 -8.01
CA SER A 236 10.94 -4.56 -8.25
C SER A 236 10.02 -5.41 -9.13
N SER A 237 8.77 -5.60 -8.70
CA SER A 237 7.75 -6.30 -9.49
C SER A 237 7.08 -5.35 -10.49
N LEU A 238 6.89 -5.83 -11.71
CA LEU A 238 6.25 -5.11 -12.81
C LEU A 238 5.06 -5.89 -13.38
N GLU A 239 4.11 -5.16 -13.94
CA GLU A 239 2.96 -5.71 -14.67
C GLU A 239 3.38 -6.32 -16.02
N LEU A 240 2.76 -7.45 -16.39
CA LEU A 240 2.77 -7.98 -17.75
C LEU A 240 1.58 -7.41 -18.53
N LYS A 241 1.85 -6.69 -19.61
CA LYS A 241 0.79 -6.03 -20.40
C LYS A 241 0.27 -6.91 -21.53
N GLU A 242 -1.02 -6.79 -21.78
CA GLU A 242 -1.69 -7.43 -22.92
C GLU A 242 -0.98 -7.08 -24.24
N GLY A 243 -0.77 -8.10 -25.08
CA GLY A 243 -0.07 -7.96 -26.37
C GLY A 243 1.44 -7.67 -26.29
N CYS A 244 2.03 -7.56 -25.10
CA CYS A 244 3.48 -7.36 -24.93
C CYS A 244 4.20 -8.67 -24.59
N ARG A 245 5.46 -8.76 -25.02
CA ARG A 245 6.37 -9.85 -24.63
C ARG A 245 7.64 -9.27 -24.03
N TYR A 246 8.31 -10.04 -23.20
CA TYR A 246 9.42 -9.55 -22.39
C TYR A 246 10.59 -10.53 -22.46
N LYS A 247 11.80 -10.01 -22.24
CA LYS A 247 13.01 -10.79 -22.01
C LYS A 247 13.79 -10.21 -20.85
N VAL A 248 14.33 -11.08 -20.01
CA VAL A 248 15.28 -10.72 -18.96
C VAL A 248 16.68 -11.11 -19.41
N SER A 249 17.66 -10.24 -19.16
CA SER A 249 19.04 -10.45 -19.57
C SER A 249 20.04 -9.81 -18.61
N GLY A 250 21.30 -10.18 -18.73
CA GLY A 250 22.42 -9.55 -18.04
C GLY A 250 23.67 -10.42 -18.14
N TYR A 251 24.67 -10.13 -17.32
CA TYR A 251 25.92 -10.89 -17.31
C TYR A 251 26.03 -11.74 -16.05
N VAL A 252 26.54 -12.97 -16.20
CA VAL A 252 26.72 -13.90 -15.09
C VAL A 252 28.10 -14.54 -15.16
N ASP A 253 29.02 -14.13 -14.28
CA ASP A 253 30.26 -14.86 -14.05
C ASP A 253 30.08 -15.86 -12.90
N SER A 254 30.01 -17.13 -13.28
CA SER A 254 29.90 -18.27 -12.38
C SER A 254 31.02 -19.29 -12.61
N SER A 255 32.15 -18.84 -13.15
CA SER A 255 33.32 -19.70 -13.36
C SER A 255 33.82 -20.37 -12.07
N ALA A 256 33.61 -19.71 -10.92
CA ALA A 256 33.90 -20.24 -9.58
C ALA A 256 32.76 -21.09 -8.98
N ALA A 257 31.64 -21.29 -9.68
CA ALA A 257 30.49 -22.05 -9.20
C ALA A 257 30.63 -23.57 -9.37
N ASN A 258 31.73 -24.11 -9.93
CA ASN A 258 32.08 -25.54 -9.93
C ASN A 258 30.92 -26.52 -10.30
N GLY A 259 30.15 -26.22 -11.35
CA GLY A 259 29.04 -27.08 -11.82
C GLY A 259 27.69 -26.86 -11.12
N LYS A 260 27.58 -25.80 -10.31
CA LYS A 260 26.37 -25.35 -9.61
C LYS A 260 25.66 -24.27 -10.42
N ARG A 261 24.40 -23.97 -10.09
CA ARG A 261 23.57 -23.07 -10.89
C ARG A 261 23.71 -21.63 -10.41
N ALA A 262 23.95 -20.71 -11.34
CA ALA A 262 23.85 -19.27 -11.14
C ALA A 262 23.25 -18.68 -12.41
N GLU A 263 22.15 -17.97 -12.26
CA GLU A 263 21.37 -17.48 -13.40
C GLU A 263 20.60 -16.21 -13.06
N ILE A 264 20.27 -15.49 -14.12
CA ILE A 264 19.25 -14.46 -14.09
C ILE A 264 17.93 -15.13 -14.48
N ARG A 265 16.84 -14.80 -13.80
CA ARG A 265 15.50 -15.27 -14.17
C ARG A 265 14.46 -14.17 -13.98
N ALA A 266 13.28 -14.38 -14.55
CA ALA A 266 12.10 -13.60 -14.21
C ALA A 266 11.13 -14.52 -13.45
N ASP A 267 10.78 -14.15 -12.22
CA ASP A 267 9.83 -14.88 -11.38
C ASP A 267 8.44 -14.29 -11.55
N PHE A 268 7.46 -15.15 -11.83
CA PHE A 268 6.10 -14.74 -12.10
C PHE A 268 5.24 -14.71 -10.83
N LYS A 269 4.33 -13.74 -10.78
CA LYS A 269 3.41 -13.51 -9.68
C LYS A 269 2.00 -13.31 -10.19
N LEU A 270 1.03 -13.50 -9.31
CA LEU A 270 -0.38 -13.29 -9.60
C LEU A 270 -0.98 -12.31 -8.60
N ALA A 271 -1.55 -11.23 -9.14
CA ALA A 271 -2.29 -10.24 -8.38
C ALA A 271 -3.73 -10.10 -8.91
N ASP A 272 -4.67 -9.72 -8.05
CA ASP A 272 -6.04 -9.38 -8.44
C ASP A 272 -6.07 -8.05 -9.22
N LYS A 273 -5.48 -6.99 -8.65
CA LYS A 273 -5.44 -5.66 -9.28
C LYS A 273 -4.05 -5.05 -9.24
N ILE A 274 -3.66 -4.47 -10.37
CA ILE A 274 -2.37 -3.83 -10.58
C ILE A 274 -2.60 -2.39 -11.04
N TYR A 275 -1.87 -1.45 -10.48
CA TYR A 275 -1.96 -0.03 -10.83
C TYR A 275 -0.59 0.51 -11.19
N ALA A 276 -0.48 1.04 -12.40
CA ALA A 276 0.76 1.65 -12.91
C ALA A 276 1.02 3.06 -12.35
N SER A 277 0.07 3.65 -11.62
CA SER A 277 0.23 4.95 -10.96
C SER A 277 -0.25 4.91 -9.52
N GLY A 278 0.43 5.67 -8.66
CA GLY A 278 -0.01 5.83 -7.27
C GLY A 278 -1.40 6.46 -7.17
N ARG A 279 -1.73 7.38 -8.08
CA ARG A 279 -3.03 8.04 -8.10
C ARG A 279 -4.16 7.06 -8.38
N ASP A 280 -4.02 6.20 -9.38
CA ASP A 280 -5.04 5.20 -9.71
C ASP A 280 -5.23 4.22 -8.55
N TYR A 281 -4.13 3.85 -7.88
CA TYR A 281 -4.18 3.05 -6.66
C TYR A 281 -4.96 3.76 -5.54
N VAL A 282 -4.64 5.03 -5.24
CA VAL A 282 -5.38 5.83 -4.24
C VAL A 282 -6.86 5.92 -4.58
N PHE A 283 -7.18 6.23 -5.84
CA PHE A 283 -8.55 6.40 -6.32
C PHE A 283 -9.35 5.10 -6.20
N ALA A 284 -8.77 3.98 -6.61
CA ALA A 284 -9.41 2.67 -6.51
C ALA A 284 -9.60 2.22 -5.05
N ASN A 285 -8.67 2.54 -4.15
CA ASN A 285 -8.85 2.20 -2.75
C ASN A 285 -9.95 3.03 -2.08
N LEU A 286 -10.06 4.32 -2.42
CA LEU A 286 -11.08 5.22 -1.89
C LEU A 286 -12.45 5.02 -2.56
N SER A 287 -12.53 4.44 -3.77
CA SER A 287 -13.80 4.14 -4.45
C SER A 287 -14.71 3.25 -3.64
N ARG A 288 -14.14 2.34 -2.86
CA ARG A 288 -14.89 1.45 -1.97
C ARG A 288 -15.75 2.21 -0.94
N LEU A 289 -15.31 3.39 -0.50
CA LEU A 289 -16.07 4.26 0.41
C LEU A 289 -17.28 4.88 -0.31
N THR A 290 -17.10 5.39 -1.52
CA THR A 290 -18.19 5.98 -2.31
C THR A 290 -19.15 4.93 -2.87
N GLU A 291 -18.65 3.74 -3.22
CA GLU A 291 -19.47 2.60 -3.60
C GLU A 291 -20.43 2.19 -2.48
N PHE A 292 -19.95 2.19 -1.21
CA PHE A 292 -20.82 1.97 -0.05
C PHE A 292 -21.89 3.06 0.09
N SER A 293 -21.50 4.33 -0.04
CA SER A 293 -22.42 5.48 -0.03
C SER A 293 -23.53 5.34 -1.07
N GLU A 294 -23.15 5.11 -2.32
CA GLU A 294 -24.08 4.98 -3.45
C GLU A 294 -25.02 3.79 -3.30
N LYS A 295 -24.47 2.63 -2.92
CA LYS A 295 -25.24 1.39 -2.75
C LYS A 295 -26.31 1.51 -1.68
N ASN A 296 -26.02 2.23 -0.60
CA ASN A 296 -26.93 2.33 0.56
C ASN A 296 -27.67 3.67 0.63
N ASN A 297 -27.35 4.61 -0.27
CA ASN A 297 -27.90 5.97 -0.27
C ASN A 297 -27.72 6.68 1.09
N VAL A 298 -26.48 6.66 1.60
CA VAL A 298 -26.10 7.26 2.90
C VAL A 298 -24.86 8.15 2.73
N PRO A 299 -24.72 9.25 3.48
CA PRO A 299 -23.51 10.07 3.41
C PRO A 299 -22.32 9.35 4.04
N VAL A 300 -21.13 9.59 3.47
CA VAL A 300 -19.86 9.07 3.97
C VAL A 300 -18.83 10.18 4.21
N PHE A 301 -17.90 9.91 5.12
CA PHE A 301 -16.86 10.83 5.57
C PHE A 301 -15.50 10.12 5.63
N LEU A 302 -14.45 10.76 5.11
CA LEU A 302 -13.08 10.25 5.29
C LEU A 302 -12.53 10.80 6.62
N GLY A 303 -12.75 10.03 7.69
CA GLY A 303 -12.50 10.46 9.07
C GLY A 303 -11.04 10.75 9.37
N GLU A 304 -10.14 9.97 8.79
CA GLU A 304 -8.71 10.20 8.88
C GLU A 304 -8.00 9.79 7.60
N PHE A 305 -7.02 10.60 7.23
CA PHE A 305 -5.96 10.25 6.30
C PHE A 305 -4.73 11.09 6.61
N GLY A 306 -3.55 10.56 6.34
CA GLY A 306 -2.31 11.27 6.63
C GLY A 306 -1.10 10.59 6.03
N ALA A 307 -0.04 11.36 5.86
CA ALA A 307 1.28 10.84 5.57
C ALA A 307 2.26 11.37 6.61
N ASP A 308 3.14 10.51 7.07
CA ASP A 308 4.21 10.85 8.01
C ASP A 308 5.07 12.03 7.49
N ALA A 309 5.60 12.85 8.39
CA ALA A 309 6.46 14.00 8.14
C ALA A 309 7.71 13.62 7.32
N GLU A 310 8.25 12.41 7.48
CA GLU A 310 9.33 11.85 6.65
C GLU A 310 8.92 11.77 5.17
N CYS A 311 7.64 11.53 4.85
CA CYS A 311 7.14 11.49 3.48
C CYS A 311 7.34 12.82 2.74
N PHE A 312 7.45 13.94 3.47
CA PHE A 312 7.65 15.28 2.91
C PHE A 312 9.13 15.65 2.75
N LYS A 313 10.05 14.79 3.19
CA LYS A 313 11.50 15.02 3.06
C LYS A 313 12.03 14.38 1.78
N SER A 314 13.20 14.83 1.34
CA SER A 314 13.99 14.20 0.26
C SER A 314 13.22 13.83 -1.01
N ASN A 315 12.18 14.60 -1.36
CA ASN A 315 11.29 14.34 -2.50
C ASN A 315 10.54 12.99 -2.46
N LYS A 316 10.33 12.41 -1.26
CA LYS A 316 9.60 11.16 -1.07
C LYS A 316 8.14 11.24 -1.50
N GLY A 317 7.55 12.43 -1.60
CA GLY A 317 6.28 12.63 -2.30
C GLY A 317 5.02 12.69 -1.44
N GLY A 318 5.16 13.00 -0.15
CA GLY A 318 4.02 13.25 0.75
C GLY A 318 3.05 14.30 0.18
N GLU A 319 3.56 15.36 -0.47
CA GLU A 319 2.70 16.36 -1.12
C GLU A 319 1.88 15.81 -2.28
N ARG A 320 2.41 14.80 -2.99
CA ARG A 320 1.71 14.17 -4.13
C ARG A 320 0.64 13.23 -3.63
N TRP A 321 0.95 12.39 -2.64
CA TRP A 321 -0.01 11.45 -2.05
C TRP A 321 -1.18 12.18 -1.39
N VAL A 322 -0.91 13.19 -0.56
CA VAL A 322 -1.97 14.01 0.04
C VAL A 322 -2.78 14.74 -1.03
N GLY A 323 -2.11 15.22 -2.09
CA GLY A 323 -2.77 15.83 -3.24
C GLY A 323 -3.76 14.89 -3.92
N ASP A 324 -3.37 13.63 -4.16
CA ASP A 324 -4.25 12.62 -4.79
C ASP A 324 -5.45 12.26 -3.91
N VAL A 325 -5.26 12.08 -2.59
CA VAL A 325 -6.38 11.82 -1.66
C VAL A 325 -7.35 13.01 -1.64
N LEU A 326 -6.85 14.24 -1.57
CA LEU A 326 -7.68 15.44 -1.62
C LEU A 326 -8.42 15.59 -2.95
N ASP A 327 -7.74 15.35 -4.07
CA ASP A 327 -8.35 15.41 -5.39
C ASP A 327 -9.49 14.39 -5.53
N TYR A 328 -9.33 13.18 -4.97
CA TYR A 328 -10.40 12.19 -4.89
C TYR A 328 -11.58 12.71 -4.09
N CYS A 329 -11.33 13.21 -2.87
CA CYS A 329 -12.39 13.71 -2.00
C CYS A 329 -13.17 14.85 -2.65
N ILE A 330 -12.46 15.84 -3.22
CA ILE A 330 -13.05 16.98 -3.92
C ILE A 330 -13.91 16.51 -5.10
N SER A 331 -13.38 15.61 -5.94
CA SER A 331 -14.06 15.16 -7.16
C SER A 331 -15.33 14.37 -6.87
N ASN A 332 -15.43 13.76 -5.69
CA ASN A 332 -16.56 12.94 -5.26
C ASN A 332 -17.43 13.62 -4.18
N GLY A 333 -17.18 14.91 -3.87
CA GLY A 333 -17.96 15.65 -2.87
C GLY A 333 -17.81 15.11 -1.44
N LEU A 334 -16.72 14.41 -1.13
CA LEU A 334 -16.44 13.87 0.20
C LEU A 334 -15.86 14.94 1.11
N SER A 335 -16.38 15.01 2.32
CA SER A 335 -15.71 15.68 3.43
C SER A 335 -14.59 14.78 3.98
N CYS A 336 -13.51 15.37 4.46
CA CYS A 336 -12.36 14.64 4.97
C CYS A 336 -11.65 15.39 6.12
N SER A 337 -10.98 14.64 7.00
CA SER A 337 -10.13 15.18 8.06
C SER A 337 -8.70 14.64 7.93
N TYR A 338 -7.74 15.57 7.86
CA TYR A 338 -6.33 15.20 7.81
C TYR A 338 -5.79 14.93 9.22
N HIS A 339 -5.19 13.77 9.41
CA HIS A 339 -4.41 13.44 10.61
C HIS A 339 -2.98 13.96 10.37
N ALA A 340 -2.45 14.94 11.13
CA ALA A 340 -3.08 15.68 12.23
C ALA A 340 -2.65 17.16 12.28
N TYR A 341 -3.25 17.93 13.19
CA TYR A 341 -2.88 19.34 13.40
C TYR A 341 -1.46 19.48 14.00
N HIS A 342 -1.19 18.88 15.15
CA HIS A 342 0.06 19.08 15.89
C HIS A 342 0.45 17.80 16.63
N GLU A 343 1.41 17.06 16.05
CA GLU A 343 2.10 15.92 16.64
C GLU A 343 3.31 15.52 15.76
N PRO A 344 4.33 14.82 16.28
CA PRO A 344 5.60 14.63 15.58
C PRO A 344 5.52 13.84 14.26
N MET A 345 4.63 12.86 14.16
CA MET A 345 4.63 11.93 13.01
C MET A 345 3.86 12.52 11.83
N PHE A 346 2.60 12.88 11.97
CA PHE A 346 1.73 13.29 10.86
C PHE A 346 1.37 14.77 10.88
N GLY A 347 1.78 15.51 11.92
CA GLY A 347 1.36 16.87 12.16
C GLY A 347 1.63 17.84 11.00
N LEU A 348 0.64 18.69 10.68
CA LEU A 348 0.88 19.94 9.97
C LEU A 348 1.93 20.77 10.71
N TYR A 349 1.96 20.65 12.03
CA TYR A 349 3.05 21.08 12.89
C TYR A 349 3.73 19.83 13.46
N PRO A 350 4.85 19.36 12.86
CA PRO A 350 5.50 18.09 13.22
C PRO A 350 6.43 18.24 14.42
N GLU A 351 5.90 18.79 15.51
CA GLU A 351 6.62 19.03 16.76
C GLU A 351 5.98 18.24 17.91
N ASN A 352 6.72 18.10 19.01
CA ASN A 352 6.18 17.50 20.22
C ASN A 352 5.10 18.39 20.83
N THR A 353 4.01 17.76 21.27
CA THR A 353 2.80 18.41 21.79
C THR A 353 2.97 19.10 23.15
N SER A 354 4.16 19.03 23.77
CA SER A 354 4.46 19.66 25.07
C SER A 354 4.49 21.19 25.01
N ASN A 355 4.68 21.80 23.83
CA ASN A 355 4.73 23.26 23.65
C ASN A 355 3.77 23.69 22.54
N TYR A 356 3.46 24.99 22.44
CA TYR A 356 2.73 25.49 21.28
C TYR A 356 3.54 25.30 19.99
N PRO A 357 2.90 24.96 18.87
CA PRO A 357 3.59 24.71 17.62
C PRO A 357 4.24 25.99 17.07
N THR A 358 5.47 25.87 16.60
CA THR A 358 6.28 26.95 16.01
C THR A 358 6.77 26.65 14.60
N LEU A 359 6.87 25.36 14.23
CA LEU A 359 7.33 24.89 12.93
C LEU A 359 6.18 24.22 12.18
N ARG A 360 5.91 24.73 10.98
CA ARG A 360 4.88 24.18 10.09
C ARG A 360 5.54 23.38 8.96
N ASN A 361 4.95 22.24 8.62
CA ASN A 361 5.26 21.51 7.41
C ASN A 361 4.80 22.32 6.19
N GLU A 362 5.69 23.15 5.65
CA GLU A 362 5.37 24.07 4.55
C GLU A 362 4.93 23.35 3.25
N ARG A 363 5.44 22.15 2.99
CA ARG A 363 5.02 21.35 1.81
C ARG A 363 3.56 20.92 1.95
N LEU A 364 3.18 20.39 3.11
CA LEU A 364 1.81 20.02 3.40
C LEU A 364 0.88 21.25 3.40
N ALA A 365 1.29 22.35 4.05
CA ALA A 365 0.53 23.60 4.06
C ALA A 365 0.27 24.13 2.64
N GLN A 366 1.28 24.08 1.77
CA GLN A 366 1.15 24.50 0.38
C GLN A 366 0.26 23.55 -0.43
N THR A 367 0.27 22.24 -0.11
CA THR A 367 -0.62 21.26 -0.72
C THR A 367 -2.08 21.60 -0.41
N PHE A 368 -2.42 21.79 0.87
CA PHE A 368 -3.75 22.23 1.28
C PHE A 368 -4.15 23.54 0.62
N LYS A 369 -3.27 24.54 0.62
CA LYS A 369 -3.53 25.82 -0.03
C LYS A 369 -3.84 25.61 -1.52
N SER A 370 -3.04 24.81 -2.23
CA SER A 370 -3.22 24.63 -3.68
C SER A 370 -4.53 23.93 -4.05
N ARG A 371 -4.99 22.96 -3.25
CA ARG A 371 -6.18 22.15 -3.55
C ARG A 371 -7.47 22.71 -2.98
N LEU A 372 -7.40 23.39 -1.84
CA LEU A 372 -8.59 23.87 -1.13
C LEU A 372 -8.90 25.35 -1.40
N SER A 373 -7.96 26.15 -1.93
CA SER A 373 -8.19 27.60 -2.14
C SER A 373 -9.08 27.97 -3.34
N GLY A 374 -9.42 27.01 -4.22
CA GLY A 374 -10.28 27.23 -5.39
C GLY A 374 -11.73 26.73 -5.23
N ASN A 375 -11.99 25.87 -4.25
CA ASN A 375 -13.30 25.27 -4.01
C ASN A 375 -14.14 26.13 -3.04
N THR A 376 -14.31 27.40 -3.38
CA THR A 376 -15.48 28.13 -2.89
C THR A 376 -16.69 27.38 -3.43
N LEU A 377 -17.31 26.55 -2.59
CA LEU A 377 -18.64 26.02 -2.81
C LEU A 377 -19.50 27.18 -3.30
N GLU A 378 -19.86 27.18 -4.59
CA GLU A 378 -21.01 27.95 -5.03
C GLU A 378 -22.16 27.43 -4.18
N LYS A 379 -22.57 28.24 -3.20
CA LYS A 379 -23.81 28.01 -2.45
C LYS A 379 -24.93 27.89 -3.48
N LYS A 380 -25.36 26.66 -3.76
CA LYS A 380 -26.64 26.43 -4.42
C LYS A 380 -27.78 26.77 -3.48
#